data_AF-A0A7X6FPD6-F1
#
_entry.id   AF-A0A7X6FPD6-F1
#
_cell.length_a   1.000
_cell.length_b   1.000
_cell.length_c   1.000
_cell.angle_alpha   90.00
_cell.angle_beta   90.00
_cell.angle_gamma   90.00
#
_symmetry.space_group_name_H-M   'P 1'
#
loop_
_entity.id
_entity.type
_entity.pdbx_description
1 polymer ?
#
loop_
_entity_poly.entity_id
_entity_poly.type
_entity_poly.pdbx_seq_one_letter_code
_entity_poly.pdbx_strand_id
1 'polypeptide(L)'
;MIFAPIFSLLGLFILFALPFLGIVSTIVLVGGAVVRLIAGSRGRLPSQKARAWLWAFGALTLALDLWTGILIYGAIGISHEVHQQTLNRAARQDFILERDFQYGELWIPAGSQIQRYDPFDNGEKDLPHALRGLRAVHFPHQVLVAGVSAIAMEVSPTRLELATDQTIGPLFTYRANGELIRDSQLAAVACKQGQIARVRTH
;
A
#
# COMPACT_ATOMS: atom_id res chain seq x y z
N MET A 1 11.30 7.36 -11.36
CA MET A 1 10.38 7.95 -12.35
C MET A 1 9.41 6.85 -12.74
N ILE A 2 8.17 6.92 -12.26
CA ILE A 2 7.13 5.95 -12.63
C ILE A 2 6.67 6.38 -14.02
N PHE A 3 7.10 5.65 -15.06
CA PHE A 3 6.52 5.80 -16.40
C PHE A 3 5.08 5.33 -16.29
N ALA A 4 4.14 6.28 -16.13
CA ALA A 4 2.75 5.98 -16.41
C ALA A 4 2.67 5.61 -17.90
N PRO A 5 2.10 4.45 -18.27
CA PRO A 5 1.92 4.13 -19.66
C PRO A 5 1.02 5.21 -20.28
N ILE A 6 1.54 5.96 -21.24
CA ILE A 6 0.73 6.89 -22.02
C ILE A 6 -0.18 6.02 -22.87
N PHE A 7 -1.45 5.92 -22.48
CA PHE A 7 -2.43 5.20 -23.27
C PHE A 7 -2.49 5.84 -24.66
N SER A 8 -2.20 5.04 -25.69
CA SER A 8 -2.38 5.49 -27.07
C SER A 8 -3.86 5.78 -27.31
N LEU A 9 -4.17 6.68 -28.25
CA LEU A 9 -5.56 6.95 -28.65
C LEU A 9 -6.30 5.66 -29.05
N LEU A 10 -5.60 4.74 -29.69
CA LEU A 10 -6.09 3.41 -30.02
C LEU A 10 -6.43 2.59 -28.76
N GLY A 11 -5.55 2.60 -27.76
CA GLY A 11 -5.77 1.92 -26.48
C GLY A 11 -7.01 2.47 -25.75
N LEU A 12 -7.18 3.79 -25.74
CA LEU A 12 -8.36 4.44 -25.13
C LEU A 12 -9.65 4.04 -25.86
N PHE A 13 -9.62 4.03 -27.20
CA PHE A 13 -10.76 3.57 -28.01
C PHE A 13 -11.15 2.12 -27.69
N ILE A 14 -10.16 1.22 -27.58
CA ILE A 14 -10.38 -0.19 -27.26
C ILE A 14 -10.90 -0.40 -25.84
N LEU A 15 -10.42 0.38 -24.87
CA LEU A 15 -10.78 0.23 -23.47
C LEU A 15 -12.15 0.84 -23.14
N PHE A 16 -12.54 1.93 -23.80
CA PHE A 16 -13.74 2.70 -23.44
C PHE A 16 -14.80 2.75 -24.53
N ALA A 17 -14.43 3.10 -25.77
CA ALA A 17 -15.40 3.33 -26.83
C ALA A 17 -16.04 2.02 -27.33
N LEU A 18 -15.24 0.97 -27.51
CA LEU A 18 -15.72 -0.35 -27.94
C LEU A 18 -16.71 -0.98 -26.95
N PRO A 19 -16.42 -1.03 -25.63
CA PRO A 19 -17.38 -1.51 -24.63
C PRO A 19 -18.65 -0.67 -24.56
N PHE A 20 -18.51 0.67 -24.64
CA PHE A 20 -19.66 1.56 -24.64
C PHE A 20 -20.60 1.31 -25.83
N LEU A 21 -20.02 1.12 -27.03
CA LEU A 21 -20.79 0.75 -28.23
C LEU A 21 -21.49 -0.61 -28.06
N GLY A 22 -20.83 -1.59 -27.45
CA GLY A 22 -21.44 -2.88 -27.08
C GLY A 22 -22.69 -2.69 -26.24
N ILE A 23 -22.54 -2.06 -25.07
CA ILE A 23 -23.64 -1.81 -24.12
C ILE A 23 -24.80 -1.04 -24.78
N VAL A 24 -24.51 0.05 -25.50
CA VAL A 24 -25.54 0.83 -26.20
C VAL A 24 -26.25 -0.01 -27.26
N SER A 25 -25.51 -0.79 -28.04
CA SER A 25 -26.11 -1.66 -29.07
C SER A 25 -27.00 -2.75 -28.46
N THR A 26 -26.63 -3.31 -27.31
CA THR A 26 -27.41 -4.29 -26.56
C THR A 26 -28.70 -3.67 -26.02
N ILE A 27 -28.63 -2.45 -25.46
CA ILE A 27 -29.82 -1.71 -25.01
C ILE A 27 -30.78 -1.45 -26.18
N VAL A 28 -30.28 -1.04 -27.34
CA VAL A 28 -31.11 -0.80 -28.53
C VAL A 28 -31.77 -2.07 -29.04
N LEU A 29 -31.04 -3.19 -29.11
CA LEU A 29 -31.56 -4.47 -29.58
C LEU A 29 -32.61 -5.04 -28.62
N VAL A 30 -32.30 -5.07 -27.32
CA VAL A 30 -33.21 -5.60 -26.29
C VAL A 30 -34.42 -4.68 -26.15
N GLY A 31 -34.23 -3.37 -26.07
CA GLY A 31 -35.31 -2.39 -26.00
C GLY A 31 -36.23 -2.46 -27.22
N GLY A 32 -35.67 -2.55 -28.42
CA GLY A 32 -36.44 -2.73 -29.65
C GLY A 32 -37.24 -4.05 -29.68
N ALA A 33 -36.65 -5.14 -29.17
CA ALA A 33 -37.34 -6.42 -29.04
C ALA A 33 -38.49 -6.34 -28.03
N VAL A 34 -38.28 -5.76 -26.86
CA VAL A 34 -39.30 -5.57 -25.82
C VAL A 34 -40.46 -4.73 -26.32
N VAL A 35 -40.19 -3.60 -26.99
CA VAL A 35 -41.23 -2.75 -27.57
C VAL A 35 -42.06 -3.53 -28.61
N ARG A 36 -41.43 -4.34 -29.47
CA ARG A 36 -42.15 -5.18 -30.43
C ARG A 36 -43.02 -6.26 -29.79
N LEU A 37 -42.54 -6.85 -28.69
CA LEU A 37 -43.28 -7.85 -27.91
C LEU A 37 -44.50 -7.22 -27.23
N ILE A 38 -44.35 -6.08 -26.56
CA ILE A 38 -45.43 -5.38 -25.85
C ILE A 38 -46.46 -4.80 -26.83
N ALA A 39 -46.02 -4.23 -27.95
CA ALA A 39 -46.91 -3.67 -28.95
C ALA A 39 -47.75 -4.72 -29.71
N GLY A 40 -47.64 -6.01 -29.36
CA GLY A 40 -48.44 -7.09 -29.94
C GLY A 40 -48.31 -7.18 -31.45
N SER A 41 -47.16 -6.77 -32.00
CA SER A 41 -47.06 -6.45 -33.42
C SER A 41 -47.28 -7.69 -34.30
N ARG A 42 -48.46 -7.81 -34.91
CA ARG A 42 -48.72 -8.58 -36.15
C ARG A 42 -48.04 -7.91 -37.37
N GLY A 43 -46.90 -7.26 -37.15
CA GLY A 43 -46.18 -6.49 -38.15
C GLY A 43 -45.52 -7.42 -39.16
N ARG A 44 -45.50 -7.02 -40.43
CA ARG A 44 -44.83 -7.75 -41.53
C ARG A 44 -43.44 -8.20 -41.07
N LEU A 45 -43.17 -9.49 -41.23
CA LEU A 45 -41.84 -10.06 -41.02
C LEU A 45 -40.81 -9.19 -41.76
N PRO A 46 -39.67 -8.86 -41.12
CA PRO A 46 -38.63 -8.10 -41.79
C PRO A 46 -38.24 -8.80 -43.08
N SER A 47 -38.07 -8.02 -44.16
CA SER A 47 -37.54 -8.53 -45.44
C SER A 47 -36.29 -9.37 -45.21
N GLN A 48 -36.05 -10.38 -46.04
CA GLN A 48 -34.88 -11.28 -45.89
C GLN A 48 -33.56 -10.49 -45.74
N LYS A 49 -33.41 -9.38 -46.47
CA LYS A 49 -32.26 -8.47 -46.36
C LYS A 49 -32.18 -7.80 -44.98
N ALA A 50 -33.30 -7.31 -44.45
CA ALA A 50 -33.36 -6.69 -43.14
C ALA A 50 -33.08 -7.70 -42.01
N ARG A 51 -33.54 -8.95 -42.17
CA ARG A 51 -33.23 -10.04 -41.25
C ARG A 51 -31.74 -10.37 -41.25
N ALA A 52 -31.10 -10.42 -42.42
CA ALA A 52 -29.65 -10.64 -42.52
C ALA A 52 -28.85 -9.54 -41.82
N TRP A 53 -29.22 -8.26 -42.02
CA TRP A 53 -28.60 -7.13 -41.32
C TRP A 53 -28.80 -7.17 -39.80
N LEU A 54 -29.99 -7.55 -39.33
CA LEU A 54 -30.24 -7.73 -37.90
C LEU A 54 -29.37 -8.82 -37.28
N TRP A 55 -29.20 -9.95 -37.97
CA TRP A 55 -28.29 -11.01 -37.52
C TRP A 55 -26.83 -10.56 -37.52
N ALA A 56 -26.39 -9.84 -38.55
CA ALA A 56 -25.02 -9.31 -38.61
C ALA A 56 -24.75 -8.29 -37.48
N PHE A 57 -25.69 -7.38 -37.23
CA PHE A 57 -25.59 -6.42 -36.14
C PHE A 57 -25.64 -7.11 -34.78
N GLY A 58 -26.52 -8.09 -34.59
CA GLY A 58 -26.56 -8.89 -33.37
C GLY A 58 -25.27 -9.67 -33.11
N ALA A 59 -24.67 -10.25 -34.15
CA ALA A 59 -23.39 -10.94 -34.04
C ALA A 59 -22.25 -9.96 -33.66
N LEU A 60 -22.24 -8.76 -34.23
CA LEU A 60 -21.28 -7.71 -33.88
C LEU A 60 -21.45 -7.27 -32.41
N THR A 61 -22.68 -7.00 -31.98
CA THR A 61 -23.00 -6.68 -30.58
C THR A 61 -22.51 -7.76 -29.62
N LEU A 62 -22.77 -9.03 -29.94
CA LEU A 62 -22.32 -10.15 -29.11
C LEU A 62 -20.80 -10.23 -29.01
N ALA A 63 -20.08 -9.93 -30.09
CA ALA A 63 -18.62 -9.86 -30.07
C ALA A 63 -18.09 -8.71 -29.19
N LEU A 64 -18.75 -7.54 -29.23
CA LEU A 64 -18.43 -6.39 -28.37
C LEU A 64 -18.71 -6.67 -26.89
N ASP A 65 -19.81 -7.35 -26.59
CA ASP A 65 -20.16 -7.75 -25.23
C ASP A 65 -19.18 -8.79 -24.69
N LEU A 66 -18.77 -9.76 -25.51
CA LEU A 66 -17.74 -10.74 -25.16
C LEU A 66 -16.40 -10.04 -24.84
N TRP A 67 -15.99 -9.09 -25.69
CA TRP A 67 -14.79 -8.29 -25.45
C TRP A 67 -14.87 -7.51 -24.13
N THR A 68 -16.02 -6.89 -23.86
CA THR A 68 -16.29 -6.19 -22.60
C THR A 68 -16.17 -7.13 -21.40
N GLY A 69 -16.71 -8.35 -21.50
CA GLY A 69 -16.58 -9.38 -20.49
C GLY A 69 -15.12 -9.76 -20.20
N ILE A 70 -14.29 -9.90 -21.25
CA ILE A 70 -12.85 -10.18 -21.11
C ILE A 70 -12.14 -9.05 -20.36
N LEU A 71 -12.43 -7.79 -20.72
CA LEU A 71 -11.85 -6.63 -20.03
C LEU A 71 -12.25 -6.58 -18.55
N ILE A 72 -13.53 -6.82 -18.24
CA ILE A 72 -14.04 -6.85 -16.87
C ILE A 72 -13.37 -7.97 -16.08
N TYR A 73 -13.24 -9.16 -16.65
CA TYR A 73 -12.56 -10.29 -16.01
C TYR A 73 -11.11 -9.96 -15.66
N GLY A 74 -10.37 -9.36 -16.60
CA GLY A 74 -9.00 -8.90 -16.36
C GLY A 74 -8.91 -7.83 -15.26
N ALA A 75 -9.82 -6.86 -15.29
CA ALA A 75 -9.89 -5.79 -14.28
C ALA A 75 -10.17 -6.35 -12.88
N ILE A 76 -11.07 -7.32 -12.75
CA ILE A 76 -11.36 -8.01 -11.49
C ILE A 76 -10.11 -8.72 -10.98
N GLY A 77 -9.40 -9.47 -11.84
CA GLY A 77 -8.16 -10.16 -11.48
C GLY A 77 -7.10 -9.20 -10.91
N ILE A 78 -6.83 -8.10 -11.62
CA ILE A 78 -5.90 -7.05 -11.16
C ILE A 78 -6.36 -6.45 -9.83
N SER A 79 -7.67 -6.18 -9.67
CA SER A 79 -8.20 -5.61 -8.44
C SER A 79 -7.97 -6.53 -7.24
N HIS A 80 -8.11 -7.85 -7.42
CA HIS A 80 -7.84 -8.83 -6.39
C HIS A 80 -6.36 -8.87 -6.04
N GLU A 81 -5.46 -8.90 -7.02
CA GLU A 81 -4.01 -8.90 -6.80
C GLU A 81 -3.56 -7.64 -6.05
N VAL A 82 -4.01 -6.47 -6.47
CA VAL A 82 -3.69 -5.18 -5.81
C VAL A 82 -4.23 -5.16 -4.38
N HIS A 83 -5.44 -5.67 -4.16
CA HIS A 83 -6.02 -5.74 -2.82
C HIS A 83 -5.20 -6.66 -1.91
N GLN A 84 -4.80 -7.85 -2.40
CA GLN A 84 -3.96 -8.78 -1.65
C GLN A 84 -2.57 -8.18 -1.34
N GLN A 85 -1.94 -7.52 -2.31
CA GLN A 85 -0.68 -6.81 -2.10
C GLN A 85 -0.81 -5.73 -1.02
N THR A 86 -1.93 -5.00 -1.00
CA THR A 86 -2.21 -3.98 0.00
C THR A 86 -2.36 -4.58 1.40
N LEU A 87 -3.10 -5.68 1.53
CA LEU A 87 -3.24 -6.40 2.79
C LEU A 87 -1.90 -6.95 3.31
N ASN A 88 -1.11 -7.56 2.42
CA ASN A 88 0.22 -8.07 2.79
C ASN A 88 1.15 -6.93 3.19
N ARG A 89 1.15 -5.80 2.46
CA ARG A 89 1.93 -4.62 2.83
C ARG A 89 1.55 -4.12 4.22
N ALA A 90 0.25 -4.04 4.53
CA ALA A 90 -0.21 -3.64 5.86
C ALA A 90 0.27 -4.61 6.95
N ALA A 91 0.13 -5.92 6.74
CA ALA A 91 0.63 -6.94 7.66
C ALA A 91 2.16 -6.91 7.83
N ARG A 92 2.90 -6.48 6.80
CA ARG A 92 4.37 -6.37 6.84
C ARG A 92 4.86 -5.04 7.39
N GLN A 93 3.97 -4.06 7.63
CA GLN A 93 4.27 -2.78 8.27
C GLN A 93 4.27 -2.88 9.79
N ASP A 94 3.42 -3.71 10.37
CA ASP A 94 3.32 -3.96 11.82
C ASP A 94 3.36 -5.46 12.08
N PHE A 95 4.48 -5.96 12.62
CA PHE A 95 4.66 -7.40 12.86
C PHE A 95 5.55 -7.67 14.07
N ILE A 96 5.44 -8.87 14.62
CA ILE A 96 6.30 -9.35 15.71
C ILE A 96 7.52 -10.04 15.09
N LEU A 97 8.70 -9.66 15.55
CA LEU A 97 9.95 -10.21 15.08
C LEU A 97 10.13 -11.65 15.59
N GLU A 98 10.27 -12.63 14.69
CA GLU A 98 10.36 -14.06 15.07
C GLU A 98 11.73 -14.47 15.62
N ARG A 99 12.78 -13.74 15.25
CA ARG A 99 14.19 -14.05 15.59
C ARG A 99 14.96 -12.77 15.85
N ASP A 100 16.03 -12.87 16.62
CA ASP A 100 16.92 -11.75 16.87
C ASP A 100 17.44 -11.18 15.54
N PHE A 101 17.49 -9.85 15.44
CA PHE A 101 17.90 -9.15 14.22
C PHE A 101 18.87 -8.02 14.55
N GLN A 102 19.99 -7.98 13.81
CA GLN A 102 20.96 -6.89 13.93
C GLN A 102 20.55 -5.71 13.03
N TYR A 103 20.22 -4.57 13.65
CA TYR A 103 19.89 -3.32 12.98
C TYR A 103 20.98 -2.28 13.21
N GLY A 104 21.92 -2.18 12.27
CA GLY A 104 23.13 -1.38 12.46
C GLY A 104 23.93 -1.92 13.64
N GLU A 105 24.09 -1.09 14.67
CA GLU A 105 24.79 -1.46 15.92
C GLU A 105 23.83 -2.01 17.00
N LEU A 106 22.52 -1.96 16.79
CA LEU A 106 21.53 -2.41 17.76
C LEU A 106 21.07 -3.85 17.48
N TRP A 107 21.11 -4.69 18.51
CA TRP A 107 20.46 -6.00 18.49
C TRP A 107 19.02 -5.89 18.94
N ILE A 108 18.08 -6.22 18.05
CA ILE A 108 16.64 -6.23 18.34
C ILE A 108 16.25 -7.67 18.67
N PRO A 109 15.76 -7.95 19.89
CA PRO A 109 15.42 -9.30 20.31
C PRO A 109 14.13 -9.80 19.63
N ALA A 110 14.03 -11.10 19.46
CA ALA A 110 12.80 -11.79 19.07
C ALA A 110 11.65 -11.43 20.02
N GLY A 111 10.43 -11.35 19.51
CA GLY A 111 9.25 -10.88 20.23
C GLY A 111 9.05 -9.36 20.20
N SER A 112 9.99 -8.60 19.62
CA SER A 112 9.81 -7.16 19.44
C SER A 112 8.71 -6.85 18.41
N GLN A 113 7.83 -5.91 18.74
CA GLN A 113 6.85 -5.38 17.80
C GLN A 113 7.52 -4.31 16.93
N ILE A 114 7.50 -4.52 15.62
CA ILE A 114 8.17 -3.68 14.63
C ILE A 114 7.12 -2.89 13.87
N GLN A 115 7.29 -1.58 13.82
CA GLN A 115 6.59 -0.71 12.89
C GLN A 115 7.57 -0.16 11.85
N ARG A 116 7.29 -0.40 10.58
CA ARG A 116 8.13 0.08 9.47
C ARG A 116 7.30 0.58 8.31
N TYR A 117 7.92 1.39 7.45
CA TYR A 117 7.36 1.82 6.19
C TYR A 117 8.44 1.85 5.12
N ASP A 118 8.31 0.95 4.15
CA ASP A 118 9.17 0.91 2.98
C ASP A 118 8.32 1.19 1.73
N PRO A 119 8.55 2.31 1.00
CA PRO A 119 7.82 2.61 -0.22
C PRO A 119 8.14 1.65 -1.37
N PHE A 120 9.18 0.82 -1.25
CA PHE A 120 9.60 -0.17 -2.25
C PHE A 120 9.12 -1.59 -1.94
N ASP A 121 8.36 -1.79 -0.86
CA ASP A 121 7.76 -3.08 -0.54
C ASP A 121 6.45 -3.27 -1.31
N ASN A 122 6.38 -4.26 -2.21
CA ASN A 122 5.15 -4.55 -2.96
C ASN A 122 4.24 -5.56 -2.26
N GLY A 123 4.55 -5.96 -1.03
CA GLY A 123 3.72 -6.89 -0.26
C GLY A 123 3.84 -8.34 -0.75
N GLU A 124 5.00 -8.71 -1.31
CA GLU A 124 5.31 -10.10 -1.62
C GLU A 124 5.34 -10.95 -0.34
N LYS A 125 4.82 -12.18 -0.42
CA LYS A 125 4.64 -13.07 0.74
C LYS A 125 5.94 -13.70 1.24
N ASP A 126 6.85 -14.05 0.33
CA ASP A 126 8.01 -14.90 0.64
C ASP A 126 9.30 -14.10 0.86
N LEU A 127 9.23 -12.77 0.88
CA LEU A 127 10.39 -11.92 1.12
C LEU A 127 10.66 -11.83 2.63
N PRO A 128 11.89 -12.11 3.08
CA PRO A 128 12.23 -12.03 4.49
C PRO A 128 11.91 -10.64 5.06
N HIS A 129 11.44 -10.60 6.30
CA HIS A 129 11.17 -9.35 7.02
C HIS A 129 12.48 -8.56 7.19
N ALA A 130 12.70 -7.59 6.31
CA ALA A 130 13.78 -6.64 6.43
C ALA A 130 13.32 -5.43 7.25
N LEU A 131 14.18 -4.93 8.13
CA LEU A 131 13.93 -3.71 8.91
C LEU A 131 14.22 -2.42 8.12
N ARG A 132 14.20 -2.48 6.78
CA ARG A 132 14.32 -1.28 5.95
C ARG A 132 13.10 -0.39 6.19
N GLY A 133 13.35 0.91 6.39
CA GLY A 133 12.29 1.87 6.69
C GLY A 133 11.72 1.72 8.10
N LEU A 134 12.49 1.17 9.04
CA LEU A 134 12.10 1.06 10.45
C LEU A 134 11.66 2.43 10.99
N ARG A 135 10.47 2.49 11.58
CA ARG A 135 9.89 3.70 12.17
C ARG A 135 9.85 3.61 13.68
N ALA A 136 9.36 2.49 14.22
CA ALA A 136 9.30 2.27 15.64
C ALA A 136 9.51 0.79 15.99
N VAL A 137 9.97 0.54 17.21
CA VAL A 137 10.14 -0.78 17.81
C VAL A 137 9.62 -0.72 19.24
N HIS A 138 8.85 -1.71 19.65
CA HIS A 138 8.54 -1.98 21.05
C HIS A 138 9.22 -3.30 21.44
N PHE A 139 10.08 -3.25 22.46
CA PHE A 139 10.86 -4.40 22.89
C PHE A 139 10.06 -5.24 23.89
N PRO A 140 10.21 -6.57 23.89
CA PRO A 140 9.51 -7.46 24.84
C PRO A 140 10.08 -7.35 26.26
N HIS A 141 11.34 -6.91 26.37
CA HIS A 141 12.04 -6.64 27.62
C HIS A 141 12.93 -5.39 27.43
N GLN A 142 13.46 -4.85 28.51
CA GLN A 142 14.36 -3.71 28.43
C GLN A 142 15.59 -4.02 27.55
N VAL A 143 15.97 -3.06 26.70
CA VAL A 143 17.15 -3.14 25.83
C VAL A 143 17.97 -1.85 25.98
N LEU A 144 19.29 -1.98 25.95
CA LEU A 144 20.19 -0.83 26.01
C LEU A 144 20.35 -0.23 24.62
N VAL A 145 19.84 0.97 24.41
CA VAL A 145 19.95 1.71 23.15
C VAL A 145 20.80 2.96 23.38
N ALA A 146 21.98 3.05 22.78
CA ALA A 146 22.91 4.17 22.94
C ALA A 146 23.18 4.56 24.42
N GLY A 147 23.28 3.56 25.31
CA GLY A 147 23.52 3.77 26.75
C GLY A 147 22.27 4.08 27.57
N VAL A 148 21.08 4.02 26.97
CA VAL A 148 19.78 4.28 27.62
C VAL A 148 19.00 2.98 27.69
N SER A 149 18.57 2.55 28.88
CA SER A 149 17.64 1.42 29.02
C SER A 149 16.27 1.82 28.51
N ALA A 150 15.80 1.20 27.43
CA ALA A 150 14.58 1.55 26.71
C ALA A 150 13.66 0.35 26.52
N ILE A 151 12.35 0.61 26.51
CA ILE A 151 11.30 -0.37 26.19
C ILE A 151 10.68 -0.12 24.82
N ALA A 152 10.83 1.10 24.28
CA ALA A 152 10.43 1.44 22.92
C ALA A 152 11.41 2.43 22.27
N MET A 153 11.48 2.41 20.94
CA MET A 153 12.30 3.30 20.14
C MET A 153 11.55 3.74 18.88
N GLU A 154 11.43 5.04 18.63
CA GLU A 154 11.11 5.63 17.33
C GLU A 154 12.41 6.10 16.65
N VAL A 155 12.55 5.87 15.34
CA VAL A 155 13.78 6.16 14.59
C VAL A 155 13.80 7.61 14.07
N SER A 156 12.67 8.14 13.60
CA SER A 156 12.60 9.47 12.97
C SER A 156 11.32 10.23 13.37
N PRO A 157 11.40 11.23 14.27
CA PRO A 157 12.60 11.63 15.03
C PRO A 157 13.00 10.57 16.07
N THR A 158 14.29 10.50 16.42
CA THR A 158 14.77 9.53 17.40
C THR A 158 14.20 9.80 18.79
N ARG A 159 13.37 8.87 19.28
CA ARG A 159 12.76 8.91 20.62
C ARG A 159 12.89 7.56 21.29
N LEU A 160 13.23 7.55 22.57
CA LEU A 160 13.37 6.35 23.38
C LEU A 160 12.43 6.45 24.57
N GLU A 161 11.59 5.45 24.77
CA GLU A 161 10.78 5.30 25.97
C GLU A 161 11.57 4.53 27.02
N LEU A 162 11.74 5.11 28.20
CA LEU A 162 12.61 4.55 29.24
C LEU A 162 11.97 3.35 29.94
N ALA A 163 12.72 2.24 30.02
CA ALA A 163 12.24 1.02 30.68
C ALA A 163 12.29 1.08 32.21
N THR A 164 13.21 1.88 32.77
CA THR A 164 13.44 2.01 34.21
C THR A 164 13.82 3.45 34.56
N ASP A 165 13.73 3.77 35.85
CA ASP A 165 14.39 4.93 36.44
C ASP A 165 15.90 4.82 36.19
N GLN A 166 16.48 5.87 35.61
CA GLN A 166 17.90 5.90 35.28
C GLN A 166 18.42 7.33 35.14
N THR A 167 19.75 7.49 35.20
CA THR A 167 20.42 8.75 34.98
C THR A 167 21.12 8.75 33.63
N ILE A 168 20.75 9.68 32.75
CA ILE A 168 21.35 9.84 31.42
C ILE A 168 22.45 10.90 31.48
N GLY A 169 23.68 10.53 31.18
CA GLY A 169 24.85 11.43 31.18
C GLY A 169 26.14 10.71 30.79
N PRO A 170 27.28 11.41 30.69
CA PRO A 170 27.48 12.84 30.96
C PRO A 170 26.93 13.75 29.86
N LEU A 171 26.42 14.93 30.23
CA LEU A 171 26.08 15.97 29.26
C LEU A 171 27.35 16.68 28.78
N PHE A 172 27.36 17.02 27.50
CA PHE A 172 28.43 17.75 26.86
C PHE A 172 27.89 19.04 26.27
N THR A 173 28.67 20.12 26.41
CA THR A 173 28.37 21.42 25.79
C THR A 173 29.49 21.78 24.82
N TYR A 174 29.13 22.48 23.75
CA TYR A 174 30.10 23.06 22.83
C TYR A 174 30.51 24.44 23.35
N ARG A 175 31.82 24.65 23.50
CA ARG A 175 32.39 25.98 23.76
C ARG A 175 32.39 26.80 22.45
N ALA A 176 32.51 28.12 22.54
CA ALA A 176 32.50 29.02 21.37
C ALA A 176 33.59 28.71 20.31
N ASN A 177 34.65 27.99 20.69
CA ASN A 177 35.71 27.52 19.80
C ASN A 177 35.41 26.15 19.13
N GLY A 178 34.23 25.56 19.36
CA GLY A 178 33.82 24.26 18.83
C GLY A 178 34.31 23.05 19.64
N GLU A 179 34.98 23.26 20.76
CA GLU A 179 35.49 22.19 21.62
C GLU A 179 34.35 21.60 22.48
N LEU A 180 34.26 20.26 22.50
CA LEU A 180 33.28 19.53 23.28
C LEU A 180 33.78 19.37 24.73
N ILE A 181 33.14 20.03 25.68
CA ILE A 181 33.50 19.94 27.10
C ILE A 181 32.38 19.28 27.89
N ARG A 182 32.74 18.47 28.90
CA ARG A 182 31.76 17.94 29.85
C ARG A 182 31.14 19.10 30.60
N ASP A 183 29.82 19.17 30.64
CA ASP A 183 29.10 20.18 31.40
C ASP A 183 29.33 19.93 32.90
N SER A 184 29.92 20.92 33.58
CA SER A 184 30.18 20.85 35.02
C SER A 184 28.96 21.22 35.87
N GLN A 185 27.93 21.85 35.26
CA GLN A 185 26.72 22.29 35.97
C GLN A 185 25.61 21.23 35.97
N LEU A 186 25.51 20.41 34.92
CA LEU A 186 24.56 19.30 34.80
C LEU A 186 25.30 18.01 34.43
N ALA A 187 25.73 17.26 35.45
CA ALA A 187 26.49 16.02 35.23
C ALA A 187 25.65 14.90 34.58
N ALA A 188 24.36 14.83 34.87
CA ALA A 188 23.41 13.87 34.32
C ALA A 188 21.97 14.35 34.53
N VAL A 189 21.04 13.82 33.73
CA VAL A 189 19.59 14.01 33.91
C VAL A 189 19.01 12.76 34.55
N ALA A 190 18.38 12.90 35.71
CA ALA A 190 17.61 11.83 36.31
C ALA A 190 16.26 11.70 35.61
N CYS A 191 15.99 10.54 35.05
CA CYS A 191 14.79 10.24 34.30
C CYS A 191 14.02 9.09 34.97
N LYS A 192 12.70 9.13 34.84
CA LYS A 192 11.79 8.12 35.35
C LYS A 192 11.39 7.12 34.27
N GLN A 193 11.03 5.92 34.68
CA GLN A 193 10.39 4.93 33.82
C GLN A 193 9.19 5.54 33.07
N GLY A 194 9.03 5.19 31.79
CA GLY A 194 7.96 5.68 30.92
C GLY A 194 8.17 7.11 30.38
N GLN A 195 9.24 7.81 30.79
CA GLN A 195 9.58 9.09 30.16
C GLN A 195 10.14 8.88 28.76
N ILE A 196 10.04 9.91 27.92
CA ILE A 196 10.55 9.89 26.54
C ILE A 196 11.83 10.72 26.46
N ALA A 197 12.94 10.06 26.14
CA ALA A 197 14.20 10.71 25.81
C ALA A 197 14.24 10.99 24.30
N ARG A 198 14.42 12.26 23.91
CA ARG A 198 14.52 12.66 22.51
C ARG A 198 15.98 12.94 22.16
N VAL A 199 16.52 12.20 21.21
CA VAL A 199 17.88 12.42 20.71
C VAL A 199 17.83 13.42 19.56
N ARG A 200 18.57 14.53 19.68
CA ARG A 200 18.78 15.47 18.58
C ARG A 200 20.10 15.11 17.90
N THR A 201 20.02 14.56 16.71
CA THR A 201 21.13 14.54 15.76
C THR A 201 21.15 15.90 15.05
N HIS A 202 22.21 16.67 15.25
CA HIS A 202 22.47 17.93 14.54
C HIS A 202 23.17 17.66 13.20
#